data_AF-A0A6H0V777-F1
#
_entry.id   AF-A0A6H0V777-F1
#
_cell.length_a   1.000
_cell.length_b   1.000
_cell.length_c   1.000
_cell.angle_alpha   90.00
_cell.angle_beta   90.00
_cell.angle_gamma   90.00
#
_symmetry.space_group_name_H-M   'P 1'
#
loop_
_entity.id
_entity.type
_entity.pdbx_description
1 polymer ?
#
loop_
_entity_poly.entity_id
_entity_poly.type
_entity_poly.pdbx_seq_one_letter_code
_entity_poly.pdbx_strand_id
1 'polypeptide(L)'
;MKKWKLILPLFAFGLVFSAGVSAYFVLKTNNNNVVEKTKKEEINTQNIEILKKAYLKYQEIQNKDFVIRNFENEFLTLYNDNVKKSVEEFYNQNYSKLTNITLKNFYTKWKYLILDKYLLEIDKKTVSIRDEKILSLKNIFNEIDRTSENLIDTKIIELSKRIANINEFEEFIKDDFNTFFTDENNEQHWAYKWYSAEFRVKSKNNNTYWISPFSKISLDNLKNEFNEHFAKFKEDAWMVVPREDLVDVSNFSLDQVPAFYTETDYDWMKWTYKKLRYISLEEMNLDRWIDDSRLNEEQRDTLNKKVSTRKNILLKNIKDIVGATINKNWDVVKIAKALAKYLIIKNDYLRAKKNQWEPMTFLSLKDEISHFNCQGYSEFIYMSLKLLGFEKVGFEDRYFYKENKQDVNHVNNIYDLDGKRYIIDATFADKYNSSDNDLSTLEEINFFINKFIFVPINDYLNHEPLAPFYVAKSTTDKTEIVFK
;
A
#
# COMPACT_ATOMS: atom_id res chain seq x y z
N MET A 1 46.60 95.98 -60.04
CA MET A 1 45.37 95.78 -59.24
C MET A 1 44.51 94.74 -59.97
N LYS A 2 44.59 93.41 -59.82
CA LYS A 2 44.68 92.47 -58.69
C LYS A 2 43.51 92.57 -57.69
N LYS A 3 42.70 91.49 -57.67
CA LYS A 3 41.92 90.91 -56.53
C LYS A 3 40.38 91.08 -56.42
N TRP A 4 39.53 90.87 -57.44
CA TRP A 4 38.07 90.73 -57.16
C TRP A 4 37.27 89.71 -58.01
N LYS A 5 37.92 88.76 -58.71
CA LYS A 5 37.20 87.75 -59.54
C LYS A 5 37.12 86.32 -58.98
N LEU A 6 37.50 86.09 -57.71
CA LEU A 6 37.58 84.72 -57.15
C LEU A 6 36.75 84.46 -55.87
N ILE A 7 35.91 85.40 -55.43
CA ILE A 7 35.14 85.24 -54.17
C ILE A 7 33.67 84.84 -54.41
N LEU A 8 33.10 85.07 -55.60
CA LEU A 8 31.68 84.71 -55.85
C LEU A 8 31.39 83.20 -56.06
N PRO A 9 32.25 82.37 -56.69
CA PRO A 9 31.93 80.95 -56.89
C PRO A 9 32.07 80.11 -55.62
N LEU A 10 32.91 80.54 -54.65
CA LEU A 10 33.15 79.84 -53.40
C LEU A 10 32.04 80.05 -52.36
N PHE A 11 31.37 81.21 -52.36
CA PHE A 11 30.23 81.47 -51.48
C PHE A 11 28.95 80.73 -51.92
N ALA A 12 28.73 80.56 -53.22
CA ALA A 12 27.58 79.82 -53.74
C ALA A 12 27.72 78.29 -53.56
N PHE A 13 28.94 77.74 -53.65
CA PHE A 13 29.17 76.31 -53.41
C PHE A 13 29.10 75.95 -51.91
N GLY A 14 29.57 76.83 -51.02
CA GLY A 14 29.52 76.61 -49.57
C GLY A 14 28.10 76.55 -49.00
N LEU A 15 27.17 77.38 -49.50
CA LEU A 15 25.78 77.43 -49.01
C LEU A 15 24.92 76.26 -49.48
N VAL A 16 25.15 75.75 -50.70
CA VAL A 16 24.41 74.58 -51.22
C VAL A 16 24.93 73.28 -50.61
N PHE A 17 26.23 73.17 -50.33
CA PHE A 17 26.81 72.01 -49.64
C PHE A 17 26.50 71.99 -48.14
N SER A 18 26.48 73.14 -47.45
CA SER A 18 26.14 73.16 -46.02
C SER A 18 24.66 72.85 -45.79
N ALA A 19 23.75 73.37 -46.63
CA ALA A 19 22.31 73.08 -46.56
C ALA A 19 21.98 71.64 -47.02
N GLY A 20 22.67 71.11 -48.04
CA GLY A 20 22.48 69.74 -48.53
C GLY A 20 23.01 68.67 -47.58
N VAL A 21 24.17 68.90 -46.94
CA VAL A 21 24.73 67.96 -45.95
C VAL A 21 23.95 68.03 -44.64
N SER A 22 23.54 69.21 -44.16
CA SER A 22 22.68 69.30 -42.97
C SER A 22 21.25 68.81 -43.24
N ALA A 23 20.66 69.04 -44.41
CA ALA A 23 19.39 68.42 -44.80
C ALA A 23 19.51 66.91 -44.98
N TYR A 24 20.62 66.39 -45.54
CA TYR A 24 20.86 64.94 -45.64
C TYR A 24 21.11 64.29 -44.27
N PHE A 25 21.88 64.93 -43.38
CA PHE A 25 22.06 64.43 -42.01
C PHE A 25 20.78 64.55 -41.20
N VAL A 26 20.00 65.62 -41.33
CA VAL A 26 18.68 65.77 -40.69
C VAL A 26 17.67 64.80 -41.29
N LEU A 27 17.67 64.55 -42.60
CA LEU A 27 16.82 63.55 -43.24
C LEU A 27 17.26 62.13 -42.90
N LYS A 28 18.56 61.85 -42.75
CA LYS A 28 19.09 60.53 -42.38
C LYS A 28 18.98 60.26 -40.87
N THR A 29 19.14 61.27 -40.01
CA THR A 29 18.83 61.16 -38.58
C THR A 29 17.33 61.17 -38.34
N ASN A 30 16.51 61.93 -39.08
CA ASN A 30 15.06 61.76 -39.05
C ASN A 30 14.65 60.41 -39.62
N ASN A 31 15.22 59.91 -40.72
CA ASN A 31 14.88 58.57 -41.20
C ASN A 31 15.34 57.49 -40.23
N ASN A 32 16.53 57.59 -39.63
CA ASN A 32 16.98 56.62 -38.63
C ASN A 32 16.15 56.72 -37.35
N ASN A 33 15.81 57.91 -36.87
CA ASN A 33 14.92 58.13 -35.72
C ASN A 33 13.48 57.69 -36.04
N VAL A 34 13.00 57.89 -37.27
CA VAL A 34 11.69 57.43 -37.73
C VAL A 34 11.70 55.91 -37.86
N VAL A 35 12.73 55.29 -38.44
CA VAL A 35 12.87 53.83 -38.54
C VAL A 35 13.02 53.19 -37.16
N GLU A 36 13.81 53.77 -36.24
CA GLU A 36 13.89 53.31 -34.84
C GLU A 36 12.57 53.51 -34.10
N LYS A 37 11.88 54.64 -34.32
CA LYS A 37 10.57 54.92 -33.72
C LYS A 37 9.48 54.00 -34.27
N THR A 38 9.47 53.71 -35.58
CA THR A 38 8.56 52.77 -36.24
C THR A 38 8.83 51.34 -35.79
N LYS A 39 10.10 50.91 -35.70
CA LYS A 39 10.46 49.62 -35.10
C LYS A 39 10.03 49.51 -33.64
N LYS A 40 10.20 50.60 -32.86
CA LYS A 40 9.77 50.66 -31.45
C LYS A 40 8.24 50.65 -31.30
N GLU A 41 7.52 51.27 -32.24
CA GLU A 41 6.05 51.26 -32.31
C GLU A 41 5.51 49.88 -32.76
N GLU A 42 6.17 49.20 -33.69
CA GLU A 42 5.84 47.81 -34.11
C GLU A 42 6.08 46.80 -32.98
N ILE A 43 7.23 46.86 -32.31
CA ILE A 43 7.54 46.01 -31.14
C ILE A 43 6.53 46.26 -30.01
N ASN A 44 6.12 47.51 -29.79
CA ASN A 44 5.13 47.85 -28.77
C ASN A 44 3.73 47.32 -29.12
N THR A 45 3.34 47.33 -30.40
CA THR A 45 2.07 46.75 -30.86
C THR A 45 2.05 45.23 -30.66
N GLN A 46 3.13 44.53 -31.02
CA GLN A 46 3.27 43.09 -30.80
C GLN A 46 3.24 42.73 -29.31
N ASN A 47 3.94 43.49 -28.47
CA ASN A 47 3.93 43.28 -27.01
C ASN A 47 2.53 43.47 -26.41
N ILE A 48 1.75 44.43 -26.91
CA ILE A 48 0.36 44.64 -26.48
C ILE A 48 -0.50 43.42 -26.85
N GLU A 49 -0.41 42.91 -28.09
CA GLU A 49 -1.16 41.73 -28.51
C GLU A 49 -0.80 40.48 -27.70
N ILE A 50 0.50 40.29 -27.43
CA ILE A 50 1.01 39.20 -26.60
C ILE A 50 0.46 39.31 -25.17
N LEU A 51 0.51 40.50 -24.57
CA LEU A 51 -0.01 40.72 -23.21
C LEU A 51 -1.54 40.55 -23.14
N LYS A 52 -2.29 40.93 -24.19
CA LYS A 52 -3.73 40.69 -24.30
C LYS A 52 -4.05 39.20 -24.34
N LYS A 53 -3.39 38.44 -25.22
CA LYS A 53 -3.57 36.98 -25.31
C LYS A 53 -3.25 36.29 -23.99
N ALA A 54 -2.17 36.72 -23.34
CA ALA A 54 -1.76 36.20 -22.05
C ALA A 54 -2.73 36.53 -20.92
N TYR A 55 -3.28 37.76 -20.90
CA TYR A 55 -4.30 38.15 -19.94
C TYR A 55 -5.60 37.34 -20.12
N LEU A 56 -6.03 37.09 -21.36
CA LEU A 56 -7.18 36.23 -21.65
C LEU A 56 -6.96 34.79 -21.16
N LYS A 57 -5.79 34.21 -21.45
CA LYS A 57 -5.41 32.90 -20.90
C LYS A 57 -5.31 32.91 -19.37
N TYR A 58 -4.83 34.00 -18.76
CA TYR A 58 -4.83 34.17 -17.32
C TYR A 58 -6.25 34.18 -16.73
N GLN A 59 -7.22 34.84 -17.37
CA GLN A 59 -8.63 34.82 -16.95
C GLN A 59 -9.22 33.40 -17.01
N GLU A 60 -8.89 32.64 -18.06
CA GLU A 60 -9.28 31.22 -18.18
C GLU A 60 -8.69 30.37 -17.04
N ILE A 61 -7.40 30.58 -16.72
CA ILE A 61 -6.66 29.81 -15.71
C ILE A 61 -7.07 30.21 -14.28
N GLN A 62 -7.36 31.50 -14.02
CA GLN A 62 -7.89 32.04 -12.75
C GLN A 62 -9.11 31.26 -12.25
N ASN A 63 -9.88 30.68 -13.17
CA ASN A 63 -10.91 29.71 -12.83
C ASN A 63 -10.25 28.43 -12.26
N LYS A 64 -9.97 28.45 -10.96
CA LYS A 64 -9.39 27.30 -10.23
C LYS A 64 -10.13 26.00 -10.52
N ASP A 65 -11.44 26.05 -10.77
CA ASP A 65 -12.22 24.86 -11.11
C ASP A 65 -11.83 24.26 -12.46
N PHE A 66 -11.41 25.07 -13.44
CA PHE A 66 -10.89 24.56 -14.73
C PHE A 66 -9.61 23.75 -14.53
N VAL A 67 -8.66 24.29 -13.76
CA VAL A 67 -7.37 23.63 -13.51
C VAL A 67 -7.52 22.38 -12.64
N ILE A 68 -8.35 22.45 -11.62
CA ILE A 68 -8.70 21.30 -10.76
C ILE A 68 -9.38 20.20 -11.60
N ARG A 69 -10.38 20.54 -12.43
CA ARG A 69 -11.08 19.57 -13.29
C ARG A 69 -10.15 18.89 -14.30
N ASN A 70 -9.25 19.64 -14.94
CA ASN A 70 -8.31 19.04 -15.90
C ASN A 70 -7.33 18.11 -15.18
N PHE A 71 -6.79 18.51 -14.01
CA PHE A 71 -5.92 17.62 -13.22
C PHE A 71 -6.65 16.35 -12.78
N GLU A 72 -7.89 16.49 -12.29
CA GLU A 72 -8.78 15.38 -11.97
C GLU A 72 -8.92 14.43 -13.16
N ASN A 73 -9.30 14.93 -14.33
CA ASN A 73 -9.58 14.10 -15.50
C ASN A 73 -8.35 13.43 -16.11
N GLU A 74 -7.25 14.17 -16.26
CA GLU A 74 -6.05 13.67 -16.96
C GLU A 74 -5.19 12.75 -16.09
N PHE A 75 -5.14 13.02 -14.78
CA PHE A 75 -4.23 12.30 -13.88
C PHE A 75 -4.98 11.40 -12.89
N LEU A 76 -5.90 11.97 -12.10
CA LEU A 76 -6.50 11.23 -11.00
C LEU A 76 -7.52 10.19 -11.46
N THR A 77 -8.38 10.53 -12.41
CA THR A 77 -9.36 9.60 -12.97
C THR A 77 -8.66 8.41 -13.60
N LEU A 78 -7.68 8.66 -14.48
CA LEU A 78 -6.92 7.58 -15.13
C LEU A 78 -6.17 6.71 -14.11
N TYR A 79 -5.51 7.32 -13.12
CA TYR A 79 -4.80 6.58 -12.09
C TYR A 79 -5.76 5.76 -11.21
N ASN A 80 -6.83 6.37 -10.70
CA ASN A 80 -7.82 5.72 -9.84
C ASN A 80 -8.55 4.59 -10.57
N ASP A 81 -8.91 4.78 -11.84
CA ASP A 81 -9.55 3.76 -12.66
C ASP A 81 -8.63 2.56 -12.84
N ASN A 82 -7.34 2.77 -13.09
CA ASN A 82 -6.36 1.69 -13.18
C ASN A 82 -6.20 0.93 -11.86
N VAL A 83 -6.07 1.63 -10.74
CA VAL A 83 -5.99 1.02 -9.40
C VAL A 83 -7.25 0.21 -9.10
N LYS A 84 -8.42 0.84 -9.24
CA LYS A 84 -9.71 0.22 -8.95
C LYS A 84 -9.94 -1.02 -9.81
N LYS A 85 -9.78 -0.88 -11.13
CA LYS A 85 -9.96 -1.97 -12.09
C LYS A 85 -9.03 -3.13 -11.77
N SER A 86 -7.74 -2.88 -11.56
CA SER A 86 -6.75 -3.93 -11.28
C SER A 86 -7.12 -4.74 -10.03
N VAL A 87 -7.46 -4.04 -8.94
CA VAL A 87 -7.79 -4.66 -7.65
C VAL A 87 -9.14 -5.40 -7.73
N GLU A 88 -10.16 -4.79 -8.32
CA GLU A 88 -11.50 -5.39 -8.44
C GLU A 88 -11.51 -6.60 -9.38
N GLU A 89 -10.87 -6.51 -10.56
CA GLU A 89 -10.79 -7.61 -11.50
C GLU A 89 -10.04 -8.80 -10.89
N PHE A 90 -8.89 -8.56 -10.26
CA PHE A 90 -8.14 -9.63 -9.62
C PHE A 90 -8.94 -10.29 -8.48
N TYR A 91 -9.55 -9.49 -7.61
CA TYR A 91 -10.38 -10.02 -6.52
C TYR A 91 -11.55 -10.86 -7.06
N ASN A 92 -12.27 -10.36 -8.08
CA ASN A 92 -13.40 -11.06 -8.66
C ASN A 92 -12.97 -12.36 -9.37
N GLN A 93 -11.84 -12.35 -10.08
CA GLN A 93 -11.31 -13.53 -10.76
C GLN A 93 -10.75 -14.59 -9.79
N ASN A 94 -10.33 -14.18 -8.58
CA ASN A 94 -9.70 -15.05 -7.59
C ASN A 94 -10.52 -15.11 -6.29
N TYR A 95 -10.21 -14.26 -5.31
CA TYR A 95 -10.71 -14.38 -3.94
C TYR A 95 -12.23 -14.36 -3.77
N SER A 96 -12.99 -13.79 -4.69
CA SER A 96 -14.45 -13.83 -4.65
C SER A 96 -15.02 -15.27 -4.72
N LYS A 97 -14.24 -16.20 -5.30
CA LYS A 97 -14.58 -17.62 -5.50
C LYS A 97 -14.25 -18.50 -4.30
N LEU A 98 -13.59 -17.98 -3.26
CA LEU A 98 -13.28 -18.73 -2.04
C LEU A 98 -14.57 -19.25 -1.41
N THR A 99 -14.59 -20.56 -1.13
CA THR A 99 -15.68 -21.25 -0.43
C THR A 99 -15.66 -21.00 1.07
N ASN A 100 -14.47 -20.77 1.65
CA ASN A 100 -14.31 -20.46 3.06
C ASN A 100 -14.64 -18.98 3.34
N ILE A 101 -15.70 -18.72 4.11
CA ILE A 101 -16.20 -17.36 4.36
C ILE A 101 -15.22 -16.50 5.18
N THR A 102 -14.46 -17.11 6.10
CA THR A 102 -13.45 -16.40 6.91
C THR A 102 -12.34 -15.86 6.02
N LEU A 103 -11.77 -16.71 5.16
CA LEU A 103 -10.74 -16.28 4.20
C LEU A 103 -11.30 -15.24 3.22
N LYS A 104 -12.52 -15.44 2.71
CA LYS A 104 -13.16 -14.48 1.81
C LYS A 104 -13.33 -13.10 2.47
N ASN A 105 -13.78 -13.06 3.72
CA ASN A 105 -13.92 -11.80 4.47
C ASN A 105 -12.57 -11.11 4.69
N PHE A 106 -11.53 -11.88 5.02
CA PHE A 106 -10.17 -11.37 5.16
C PHE A 106 -9.65 -10.71 3.87
N TYR A 107 -9.73 -11.40 2.72
CA TYR A 107 -9.30 -10.82 1.44
C TYR A 107 -10.21 -9.68 0.96
N THR A 108 -11.48 -9.68 1.34
CA THR A 108 -12.39 -8.54 1.12
C THR A 108 -11.93 -7.31 1.89
N LYS A 109 -11.54 -7.48 3.16
CA LYS A 109 -10.97 -6.39 3.97
C LYS A 109 -9.66 -5.88 3.36
N TRP A 110 -8.76 -6.78 2.98
CA TRP A 110 -7.48 -6.41 2.34
C TRP A 110 -7.69 -5.63 1.03
N LYS A 111 -8.62 -6.08 0.18
CA LYS A 111 -9.06 -5.35 -1.03
C LYS A 111 -9.42 -3.90 -0.68
N TYR A 112 -10.28 -3.69 0.32
CA TYR A 112 -10.71 -2.35 0.69
C TYR A 112 -9.57 -1.50 1.28
N LEU A 113 -8.68 -2.07 2.07
CA LEU A 113 -7.51 -1.35 2.59
C LEU A 113 -6.57 -0.88 1.47
N ILE A 114 -6.36 -1.68 0.43
CA ILE A 114 -5.59 -1.25 -0.76
C ILE A 114 -6.31 -0.10 -1.47
N LEU A 115 -7.61 -0.24 -1.73
CA LEU A 115 -8.38 0.81 -2.39
C LEU A 115 -8.42 2.10 -1.57
N ASP A 116 -8.58 2.02 -0.25
CA ASP A 116 -8.66 3.20 0.62
C ASP A 116 -7.31 3.91 0.76
N LYS A 117 -6.19 3.18 0.65
CA LYS A 117 -4.83 3.75 0.65
C LYS A 117 -4.48 4.39 -0.70
N TYR A 118 -4.89 3.79 -1.81
CA TYR A 118 -4.40 4.17 -3.14
C TYR A 118 -5.40 4.90 -4.02
N LEU A 119 -6.69 4.95 -3.71
CA LEU A 119 -7.63 5.85 -4.40
C LEU A 119 -7.49 7.26 -3.86
N LEU A 120 -7.26 8.21 -4.77
CA LEU A 120 -6.90 9.59 -4.45
C LEU A 120 -8.04 10.55 -4.78
N GLU A 121 -8.19 11.56 -3.95
CA GLU A 121 -9.12 12.67 -4.12
C GLU A 121 -8.35 13.99 -3.97
N ILE A 122 -8.73 15.04 -4.70
CA ILE A 122 -8.11 16.36 -4.50
C ILE A 122 -8.46 16.90 -3.11
N ASP A 123 -7.43 17.28 -2.34
CA ASP A 123 -7.60 18.18 -1.20
C ASP A 123 -7.70 19.62 -1.73
N LYS A 124 -8.94 20.09 -1.92
CA LYS A 124 -9.28 21.38 -2.54
C LYS A 124 -8.70 22.61 -1.82
N LYS A 125 -8.03 22.43 -0.67
CA LYS A 125 -7.52 23.53 0.17
C LYS A 125 -6.14 24.06 -0.21
N THR A 126 -5.39 23.44 -1.12
CA THR A 126 -3.99 23.85 -1.35
C THR A 126 -3.53 23.68 -2.78
N VAL A 127 -3.42 24.81 -3.48
CA VAL A 127 -2.61 24.97 -4.70
C VAL A 127 -1.51 25.97 -4.33
N SER A 128 -0.25 25.54 -4.30
CA SER A 128 0.88 26.42 -3.91
C SER A 128 1.67 26.86 -5.14
N ILE A 129 1.84 28.17 -5.31
CA ILE A 129 2.70 28.77 -6.36
C ILE A 129 4.10 28.96 -5.77
N ARG A 130 5.15 28.50 -6.46
CA ARG A 130 6.55 28.60 -6.00
C ARG A 130 7.49 29.28 -7.00
N ASP A 131 7.01 29.76 -8.15
CA ASP A 131 7.83 30.43 -9.15
C ASP A 131 7.74 31.97 -9.06
N GLU A 132 8.89 32.64 -8.82
CA GLU A 132 8.99 34.08 -8.66
C GLU A 132 8.64 34.87 -9.94
N LYS A 133 8.94 34.33 -11.13
CA LYS A 133 8.59 34.99 -12.41
C LYS A 133 7.08 34.99 -12.63
N ILE A 134 6.42 33.89 -12.27
CA ILE A 134 4.95 33.75 -12.34
C ILE A 134 4.26 34.67 -11.33
N LEU A 135 4.85 34.86 -10.14
CA LEU A 135 4.35 35.79 -9.14
C LEU A 135 4.35 37.25 -9.66
N SER A 136 5.42 37.66 -10.35
CA SER A 136 5.50 38.99 -10.98
C SER A 136 4.44 39.19 -12.07
N LEU A 137 4.20 38.19 -12.91
CA LEU A 137 3.13 38.24 -13.92
C LEU A 137 1.74 38.32 -13.30
N LYS A 138 1.50 37.55 -12.25
CA LYS A 138 0.22 37.58 -11.52
C LYS A 138 -0.04 38.95 -10.91
N ASN A 139 0.98 39.64 -10.40
CA ASN A 139 0.83 41.00 -9.90
C ASN A 139 0.42 41.97 -11.01
N ILE A 140 1.01 41.85 -12.20
CA ILE A 140 0.63 42.65 -13.39
C ILE A 140 -0.83 42.39 -13.77
N PHE A 141 -1.26 41.13 -13.83
CA PHE A 141 -2.66 40.84 -14.18
C PHE A 141 -3.66 41.21 -13.08
N ASN A 142 -3.29 41.11 -11.79
CA ASN A 142 -4.09 41.61 -10.68
C ASN A 142 -4.31 43.14 -10.77
N GLU A 143 -3.34 43.89 -11.30
CA GLU A 143 -3.52 45.33 -11.57
C GLU A 143 -4.58 45.56 -12.67
N ILE A 144 -4.67 44.65 -13.64
CA ILE A 144 -5.69 44.70 -14.71
C ILE A 144 -7.07 44.30 -14.15
N ASP A 145 -7.16 43.24 -13.32
CA ASP A 145 -8.41 42.78 -12.68
C ASP A 145 -9.07 43.85 -11.80
N ARG A 146 -8.26 44.72 -11.18
CA ARG A 146 -8.73 45.83 -10.33
C ARG A 146 -9.21 47.04 -11.14
N THR A 147 -9.11 46.98 -12.46
CA THR A 147 -9.50 48.06 -13.36
C THR A 147 -10.94 47.83 -13.84
N SER A 148 -11.72 48.89 -13.97
CA SER A 148 -13.07 48.82 -14.55
C SER A 148 -13.03 48.19 -15.95
N GLU A 149 -14.04 47.37 -16.30
CA GLU A 149 -14.09 46.63 -17.57
C GLU A 149 -13.84 47.50 -18.81
N ASN A 150 -14.39 48.72 -18.83
CA ASN A 150 -14.23 49.68 -19.92
C ASN A 150 -12.83 50.32 -20.02
N LEU A 151 -11.93 50.04 -19.08
CA LEU A 151 -10.58 50.59 -19.00
C LEU A 151 -9.49 49.49 -19.09
N ILE A 152 -9.87 48.22 -19.21
CA ILE A 152 -8.94 47.08 -19.31
C ILE A 152 -7.94 47.27 -20.45
N ASP A 153 -8.42 47.61 -21.65
CA ASP A 153 -7.56 47.81 -22.82
C ASP A 153 -6.54 48.94 -22.62
N THR A 154 -6.98 50.05 -22.00
CA THR A 154 -6.12 51.16 -21.65
C THR A 154 -5.04 50.74 -20.65
N LYS A 155 -5.41 49.92 -19.65
CA LYS A 155 -4.48 49.43 -18.64
C LYS A 155 -3.47 48.44 -19.22
N ILE A 156 -3.89 47.56 -20.13
CA ILE A 156 -2.99 46.64 -20.86
C ILE A 156 -1.96 47.43 -21.67
N ILE A 157 -2.37 48.49 -22.36
CA ILE A 157 -1.47 49.36 -23.13
C ILE A 157 -0.47 50.09 -22.21
N GLU A 158 -0.93 50.59 -21.06
CA GLU A 158 -0.07 51.24 -20.06
C GLU A 158 0.99 50.28 -19.51
N LEU A 159 0.56 49.08 -19.10
CA LEU A 159 1.45 48.06 -18.53
C LEU A 159 2.44 47.52 -19.56
N SER A 160 2.01 47.32 -20.81
CA SER A 160 2.90 46.91 -21.91
C SER A 160 4.06 47.89 -22.10
N LYS A 161 3.78 49.20 -22.02
CA LYS A 161 4.80 50.25 -22.11
C LYS A 161 5.73 50.29 -20.90
N ARG A 162 5.20 50.07 -19.70
CA ARG A 162 6.00 49.98 -18.46
C ARG A 162 6.97 48.80 -18.51
N ILE A 163 6.48 47.67 -19.01
CA ILE A 163 7.21 46.42 -19.18
C ILE A 163 8.31 46.54 -20.24
N ALA A 164 8.03 47.19 -21.37
CA ALA A 164 9.00 47.41 -22.45
C ALA A 164 10.21 48.28 -22.05
N ASN A 165 10.18 48.91 -20.87
CA ASN A 165 11.32 49.67 -20.32
C ASN A 165 12.16 48.85 -19.32
N ILE A 166 11.86 47.57 -19.14
CA ILE A 166 12.59 46.63 -18.26
C ILE A 166 13.27 45.58 -19.16
N ASN A 167 14.58 45.69 -19.40
CA ASN A 167 15.31 44.82 -20.34
C ASN A 167 15.16 43.31 -20.05
N GLU A 168 15.13 42.90 -18.77
CA GLU A 168 14.95 41.48 -18.39
C GLU A 168 13.55 40.93 -18.75
N PHE A 169 12.54 41.80 -18.86
CA PHE A 169 11.17 41.41 -19.14
C PHE A 169 10.93 41.30 -20.66
N GLU A 170 11.70 42.03 -21.47
CA GLU A 170 11.63 41.94 -22.93
C GLU A 170 12.15 40.58 -23.45
N GLU A 171 13.25 40.07 -22.89
CA GLU A 171 13.74 38.70 -23.17
C GLU A 171 12.78 37.63 -22.65
N PHE A 172 12.23 37.81 -21.45
CA PHE A 172 11.19 36.93 -20.90
C PHE A 172 9.92 36.91 -21.78
N ILE A 173 9.47 38.05 -22.32
CA ILE A 173 8.34 38.11 -23.25
C ILE A 173 8.66 37.46 -24.61
N LYS A 174 9.87 37.62 -25.13
CA LYS A 174 10.22 37.16 -26.48
C LYS A 174 10.51 35.66 -26.54
N ASP A 175 11.30 35.13 -25.61
CA ASP A 175 11.79 33.74 -25.69
C ASP A 175 10.94 32.79 -24.85
N ASP A 176 10.59 33.17 -23.62
CA ASP A 176 9.79 32.34 -22.72
C ASP A 176 8.29 32.49 -23.03
N PHE A 177 7.76 33.72 -23.15
CA PHE A 177 6.32 34.00 -23.21
C PHE A 177 5.65 33.68 -24.56
N ASN A 178 6.29 33.97 -25.70
CA ASN A 178 5.75 33.58 -27.01
C ASN A 178 5.73 32.05 -27.17
N THR A 179 6.85 31.38 -26.89
CA THR A 179 6.93 29.91 -26.92
C THR A 179 5.96 29.27 -25.91
N PHE A 180 5.78 29.90 -24.76
CA PHE A 180 4.80 29.46 -23.78
C PHE A 180 3.35 29.62 -24.31
N PHE A 181 2.87 30.80 -24.72
CA PHE A 181 1.44 31.07 -24.94
C PHE A 181 0.91 30.77 -26.35
N THR A 182 1.80 30.63 -27.34
CA THR A 182 1.39 30.51 -28.75
C THR A 182 1.60 29.11 -29.34
N ASP A 183 2.14 28.18 -28.55
CA ASP A 183 2.19 26.76 -28.93
C ASP A 183 0.81 26.12 -28.70
N GLU A 184 -0.03 26.15 -29.75
CA GLU A 184 -1.39 25.59 -29.75
C GLU A 184 -1.45 24.10 -29.40
N ASN A 185 -0.32 23.38 -29.47
CA ASN A 185 -0.23 21.96 -29.09
C ASN A 185 0.01 21.74 -27.58
N ASN A 186 0.07 22.80 -26.76
CA ASN A 186 0.68 22.78 -25.42
C ASN A 186 -0.17 23.44 -24.31
N GLU A 187 -1.46 23.70 -24.56
CA GLU A 187 -2.34 24.48 -23.67
C GLU A 187 -2.46 23.91 -22.23
N GLN A 188 -2.36 22.58 -22.06
CA GLN A 188 -2.45 21.92 -20.74
C GLN A 188 -1.25 22.22 -19.83
N HIS A 189 -0.05 22.40 -20.38
CA HIS A 189 1.14 22.71 -19.57
C HIS A 189 1.03 24.07 -18.86
N TRP A 190 0.24 25.00 -19.39
CA TRP A 190 0.14 26.36 -18.89
C TRP A 190 -0.60 26.48 -17.57
N ALA A 191 -1.80 25.90 -17.50
CA ALA A 191 -2.63 25.89 -16.31
C ALA A 191 -1.83 25.34 -15.11
N TYR A 192 -1.09 24.26 -15.33
CA TYR A 192 -0.30 23.65 -14.27
C TYR A 192 0.94 24.49 -13.89
N LYS A 193 1.63 25.13 -14.84
CA LYS A 193 2.87 25.92 -14.59
C LYS A 193 2.51 27.19 -13.83
N TRP A 194 1.44 27.86 -14.26
CA TRP A 194 0.88 29.07 -13.64
C TRP A 194 0.55 28.90 -12.16
N TYR A 195 0.14 27.71 -11.77
CA TYR A 195 -0.17 27.39 -10.38
C TYR A 195 1.01 26.76 -9.62
N SER A 196 2.17 26.57 -10.27
CA SER A 196 3.25 25.68 -9.82
C SER A 196 2.70 24.40 -9.20
N ALA A 197 1.64 23.85 -9.83
CA ALA A 197 0.61 23.14 -9.11
C ALA A 197 1.11 21.81 -8.55
N GLU A 198 1.63 21.84 -7.33
CA GLU A 198 1.59 20.67 -6.48
C GLU A 198 0.16 20.58 -5.99
N PHE A 199 -0.59 19.64 -6.54
CA PHE A 199 -1.91 19.31 -6.03
C PHE A 199 -1.71 18.45 -4.80
N ARG A 200 -2.22 18.95 -3.68
CA ARG A 200 -2.39 18.09 -2.52
C ARG A 200 -3.54 17.14 -2.81
N VAL A 201 -3.24 15.86 -2.83
CA VAL A 201 -4.25 14.81 -2.90
C VAL A 201 -4.27 14.06 -1.58
N LYS A 202 -5.42 13.53 -1.25
CA LYS A 202 -5.62 12.69 -0.07
C LYS A 202 -6.18 11.34 -0.50
N SER A 203 -5.74 10.30 0.14
CA SER A 203 -6.41 9.01 0.12
C SER A 203 -7.53 8.97 1.16
N LYS A 204 -8.37 7.92 1.13
CA LYS A 204 -9.46 7.75 2.10
C LYS A 204 -8.97 7.49 3.53
N ASN A 205 -7.78 6.91 3.68
CA ASN A 205 -7.12 6.76 4.98
C ASN A 205 -6.37 8.03 5.44
N ASN A 206 -6.60 9.18 4.78
CA ASN A 206 -6.02 10.50 5.10
C ASN A 206 -4.51 10.64 4.88
N ASN A 207 -3.86 9.74 4.15
CA ASN A 207 -2.50 10.00 3.68
C ASN A 207 -2.56 11.13 2.65
N THR A 208 -1.65 12.11 2.77
CA THR A 208 -1.61 13.23 1.82
C THR A 208 -0.34 13.22 1.00
N TYR A 209 -0.50 13.39 -0.30
CA TYR A 209 0.57 13.39 -1.27
C TYR A 209 0.56 14.70 -2.04
N TRP A 210 1.74 15.18 -2.39
CA TRP A 210 1.89 16.31 -3.31
C TRP A 210 2.20 15.74 -4.68
N ILE A 211 1.29 15.96 -5.62
CA ILE A 211 1.45 15.50 -7.01
C ILE A 211 1.60 16.71 -7.90
N SER A 212 2.71 16.75 -8.63
CA SER A 212 2.93 17.75 -9.66
C SER A 212 2.64 17.15 -11.05
N PRO A 213 1.86 17.81 -11.90
CA PRO A 213 1.69 17.43 -13.32
C PRO A 213 3.02 17.41 -14.09
N PHE A 214 4.05 18.11 -13.60
CA PHE A 214 5.37 18.20 -14.24
C PHE A 214 6.39 17.20 -13.72
N SER A 215 6.13 16.62 -12.54
CA SER A 215 7.03 15.64 -11.94
C SER A 215 6.36 14.28 -11.96
N LYS A 216 6.85 13.41 -12.84
CA LYS A 216 6.45 12.00 -12.83
C LYS A 216 6.86 11.28 -11.55
N ILE A 217 7.86 11.80 -10.84
CA ILE A 217 8.50 11.15 -9.68
C ILE A 217 7.50 10.86 -8.56
N SER A 218 6.64 11.81 -8.19
CA SER A 218 5.69 11.61 -7.07
C SER A 218 4.60 10.58 -7.39
N LEU A 219 4.11 10.57 -8.64
CA LEU A 219 3.09 9.62 -9.09
C LEU A 219 3.69 8.22 -9.34
N ASP A 220 4.91 8.16 -9.87
CA ASP A 220 5.60 6.90 -10.10
C ASP A 220 6.00 6.21 -8.78
N ASN A 221 6.37 6.96 -7.75
CA ASN A 221 6.55 6.42 -6.41
C ASN A 221 5.25 5.80 -5.87
N LEU A 222 4.12 6.50 -5.99
CA LEU A 222 2.80 5.98 -5.60
C LEU A 222 2.41 4.71 -6.39
N LYS A 223 2.69 4.68 -7.69
CA LYS A 223 2.47 3.49 -8.53
C LYS A 223 3.35 2.32 -8.09
N ASN A 224 4.62 2.58 -7.77
CA ASN A 224 5.55 1.55 -7.31
C ASN A 224 5.09 0.97 -5.97
N GLU A 225 4.73 1.82 -5.01
CA GLU A 225 4.14 1.39 -3.74
C GLU A 225 2.88 0.55 -3.98
N PHE A 226 1.93 1.05 -4.79
CA PHE A 226 0.73 0.28 -5.16
C PHE A 226 1.09 -1.09 -5.75
N ASN A 227 2.05 -1.16 -6.68
CA ASN A 227 2.46 -2.40 -7.32
C ASN A 227 3.07 -3.40 -6.32
N GLU A 228 3.84 -2.93 -5.32
CA GLU A 228 4.40 -3.77 -4.26
C GLU A 228 3.30 -4.36 -3.37
N HIS A 229 2.40 -3.51 -2.86
CA HIS A 229 1.27 -3.94 -2.03
C HIS A 229 0.32 -4.86 -2.82
N PHE A 230 0.06 -4.55 -4.09
CA PHE A 230 -0.75 -5.40 -4.96
C PHE A 230 -0.07 -6.72 -5.29
N ALA A 231 1.26 -6.77 -5.45
CA ALA A 231 1.98 -8.02 -5.64
C ALA A 231 1.81 -8.96 -4.44
N LYS A 232 1.92 -8.45 -3.21
CA LYS A 232 1.65 -9.22 -1.99
C LYS A 232 0.20 -9.70 -1.92
N PHE A 233 -0.76 -8.83 -2.25
CA PHE A 233 -2.16 -9.22 -2.33
C PHE A 233 -2.42 -10.33 -3.35
N LYS A 234 -1.62 -10.46 -4.40
CA LYS A 234 -1.75 -11.54 -5.39
C LYS A 234 -1.09 -12.85 -4.96
N GLU A 235 -0.17 -12.81 -3.99
CA GLU A 235 0.66 -13.96 -3.61
C GLU A 235 -0.18 -15.16 -3.18
N ASP A 236 -1.35 -14.94 -2.57
CA ASP A 236 -2.20 -16.01 -2.04
C ASP A 236 -3.23 -16.56 -3.01
N ALA A 237 -3.25 -16.12 -4.27
CA ALA A 237 -4.24 -16.62 -5.23
C ALA A 237 -4.12 -18.13 -5.46
N TRP A 238 -2.96 -18.73 -5.18
CA TRP A 238 -2.82 -20.19 -5.20
C TRP A 238 -3.76 -20.90 -4.21
N MET A 239 -4.23 -20.24 -3.14
CA MET A 239 -5.17 -20.80 -2.16
C MET A 239 -6.62 -20.82 -2.65
N VAL A 240 -6.93 -20.22 -3.80
CA VAL A 240 -8.27 -20.25 -4.38
C VAL A 240 -8.47 -21.59 -5.08
N VAL A 241 -9.19 -22.50 -4.42
CA VAL A 241 -9.41 -23.87 -4.89
C VAL A 241 -10.82 -24.01 -5.47
N PRO A 242 -10.98 -24.49 -6.72
CA PRO A 242 -12.28 -24.87 -7.26
C PRO A 242 -12.96 -25.95 -6.42
N ARG A 243 -14.29 -25.94 -6.36
CA ARG A 243 -15.03 -26.84 -5.46
C ARG A 243 -14.77 -28.32 -5.75
N GLU A 244 -14.60 -28.67 -7.02
CA GLU A 244 -14.28 -30.01 -7.52
C GLU A 244 -12.89 -30.52 -7.12
N ASP A 245 -11.98 -29.61 -6.76
CA ASP A 245 -10.60 -29.94 -6.36
C ASP A 245 -10.39 -29.92 -4.85
N LEU A 246 -11.40 -29.54 -4.08
CA LEU A 246 -11.37 -29.60 -2.62
C LEU A 246 -11.30 -31.06 -2.14
N VAL A 247 -10.63 -31.29 -1.01
CA VAL A 247 -10.59 -32.59 -0.35
C VAL A 247 -11.99 -33.02 0.10
N ASP A 248 -12.35 -34.28 -0.18
CA ASP A 248 -13.53 -34.90 0.41
C ASP A 248 -13.24 -35.32 1.86
N VAL A 249 -13.87 -34.62 2.80
CA VAL A 249 -13.71 -34.83 4.25
C VAL A 249 -14.80 -35.71 4.85
N SER A 250 -15.73 -36.24 4.04
CA SER A 250 -16.89 -37.01 4.51
C SER A 250 -16.48 -38.19 5.41
N ASN A 251 -15.40 -38.88 5.02
CA ASN A 251 -14.86 -40.05 5.69
C ASN A 251 -13.97 -39.77 6.91
N PHE A 252 -13.67 -38.51 7.25
CA PHE A 252 -12.82 -38.24 8.41
C PHE A 252 -13.50 -38.69 9.72
N SER A 253 -12.74 -39.38 10.55
CA SER A 253 -13.08 -39.80 11.91
C SER A 253 -11.90 -39.57 12.85
N LEU A 254 -12.17 -39.12 14.08
CA LEU A 254 -11.12 -38.94 15.09
C LEU A 254 -10.42 -40.24 15.48
N ASP A 255 -11.01 -41.40 15.21
CA ASP A 255 -10.37 -42.71 15.43
C ASP A 255 -9.18 -42.95 14.47
N GLN A 256 -9.13 -42.20 13.36
CA GLN A 256 -8.01 -42.22 12.42
C GLN A 256 -6.82 -41.38 12.88
N VAL A 257 -7.00 -40.53 13.90
CA VAL A 257 -5.92 -39.73 14.46
C VAL A 257 -5.21 -40.57 15.51
N PRO A 258 -3.99 -41.10 15.22
CA PRO A 258 -3.30 -41.93 16.17
C PRO A 258 -2.94 -41.12 17.41
N ALA A 259 -2.93 -41.80 18.56
CA ALA A 259 -2.28 -41.31 19.76
C ALA A 259 -0.87 -40.83 19.40
N PHE A 260 -0.55 -39.60 19.78
CA PHE A 260 0.81 -39.08 19.60
C PHE A 260 1.55 -39.20 20.92
N TYR A 261 2.46 -40.16 20.98
CA TYR A 261 3.39 -40.28 22.09
C TYR A 261 4.61 -39.41 21.81
N THR A 262 4.89 -38.45 22.70
CA THR A 262 6.26 -37.91 22.79
C THR A 262 7.21 -39.00 23.28
N GLU A 263 8.52 -38.77 23.19
CA GLU A 263 9.52 -39.67 23.78
C GLU A 263 9.41 -39.80 25.31
N THR A 264 8.60 -38.96 25.99
CA THR A 264 8.27 -39.10 27.42
C THR A 264 7.05 -40.01 27.69
N ASP A 265 6.60 -40.77 26.69
CA ASP A 265 5.36 -41.56 26.69
C ASP A 265 4.08 -40.74 26.95
N TYR A 266 4.19 -39.41 26.85
CA TYR A 266 3.05 -38.52 27.01
C TYR A 266 2.24 -38.49 25.71
N ASP A 267 1.01 -39.00 25.80
CA ASP A 267 0.04 -39.03 24.71
C ASP A 267 -0.69 -37.67 24.61
N TRP A 268 -0.26 -36.84 23.67
CA TRP A 268 -0.83 -35.51 23.45
C TRP A 268 -2.31 -35.57 23.07
N MET A 269 -2.74 -36.60 22.34
CA MET A 269 -4.15 -36.76 21.96
C MET A 269 -5.00 -37.14 23.17
N LYS A 270 -4.50 -38.01 24.07
CA LYS A 270 -5.14 -38.24 25.37
C LYS A 270 -5.23 -36.96 26.18
N TRP A 271 -4.22 -36.09 26.14
CA TRP A 271 -4.28 -34.81 26.82
C TRP A 271 -5.38 -33.89 26.27
N THR A 272 -5.51 -33.78 24.95
CA THR A 272 -6.62 -33.03 24.32
C THR A 272 -7.96 -33.57 24.81
N TYR A 273 -8.17 -34.88 24.76
CA TYR A 273 -9.44 -35.49 25.21
C TYR A 273 -9.67 -35.36 26.73
N LYS A 274 -8.61 -35.39 27.52
CA LYS A 274 -8.64 -35.16 28.97
C LYS A 274 -9.09 -33.72 29.29
N LYS A 275 -8.64 -32.72 28.52
CA LYS A 275 -9.17 -31.34 28.65
C LYS A 275 -10.66 -31.25 28.34
N LEU A 276 -11.14 -31.93 27.30
CA LEU A 276 -12.58 -31.96 26.99
C LEU A 276 -13.39 -32.56 28.14
N ARG A 277 -12.86 -33.61 28.79
CA ARG A 277 -13.43 -34.21 30.00
C ARG A 277 -13.48 -33.19 31.14
N TYR A 278 -12.41 -32.45 31.39
CA TYR A 278 -12.34 -31.44 32.44
C TYR A 278 -13.35 -30.32 32.26
N ILE A 279 -13.42 -29.75 31.05
CA ILE A 279 -14.44 -28.75 30.71
C ILE A 279 -15.84 -29.32 30.94
N SER A 280 -16.08 -30.57 30.54
CA SER A 280 -17.40 -31.21 30.70
C SER A 280 -17.77 -31.42 32.18
N LEU A 281 -16.81 -31.77 33.03
CA LEU A 281 -17.01 -31.89 34.48
C LEU A 281 -17.29 -30.55 35.14
N GLU A 282 -16.55 -29.51 34.76
CA GLU A 282 -16.78 -28.15 35.28
C GLU A 282 -18.19 -27.66 34.93
N GLU A 283 -18.67 -27.89 33.70
CA GLU A 283 -20.06 -27.59 33.30
C GLU A 283 -21.11 -28.38 34.09
N MET A 284 -20.75 -29.55 34.62
CA MET A 284 -21.60 -30.34 35.50
C MET A 284 -21.51 -29.90 36.96
N ASN A 285 -20.77 -28.83 37.26
CA ASN A 285 -20.44 -28.36 38.61
C ASN A 285 -19.74 -29.45 39.46
N LEU A 286 -18.89 -30.26 38.83
CA LEU A 286 -18.10 -31.30 39.48
C LEU A 286 -16.61 -30.93 39.52
N ASP A 287 -15.88 -31.53 40.46
CA ASP A 287 -14.42 -31.39 40.49
C ASP A 287 -13.81 -31.97 39.21
N ARG A 288 -13.02 -31.16 38.50
CA ARG A 288 -12.33 -31.55 37.27
C ARG A 288 -11.43 -32.77 37.44
N TRP A 289 -10.91 -33.02 38.64
CA TRP A 289 -10.02 -34.14 38.96
C TRP A 289 -10.75 -35.37 39.52
N ILE A 290 -12.08 -35.37 39.53
CA ILE A 290 -12.82 -36.52 40.04
C ILE A 290 -12.57 -37.77 39.17
N ASP A 291 -12.30 -38.90 39.83
CA ASP A 291 -12.18 -40.20 39.17
C ASP A 291 -13.55 -40.73 38.73
N ASP A 292 -13.60 -41.46 37.62
CA ASP A 292 -14.85 -42.03 37.09
C ASP A 292 -15.53 -42.98 38.08
N SER A 293 -14.78 -43.64 38.97
CA SER A 293 -15.30 -44.52 40.02
C SER A 293 -16.14 -43.77 41.07
N ARG A 294 -15.92 -42.46 41.22
CA ARG A 294 -16.63 -41.58 42.17
C ARG A 294 -17.87 -40.93 41.56
N LEU A 295 -18.07 -41.08 40.25
CA LEU A 295 -19.27 -40.65 39.55
C LEU A 295 -20.34 -41.73 39.65
N ASN A 296 -21.59 -41.32 39.87
CA ASN A 296 -22.72 -42.24 39.71
C ASN A 296 -22.98 -42.52 38.22
N GLU A 297 -23.86 -43.48 37.92
CA GLU A 297 -24.16 -43.90 36.54
C GLU A 297 -24.68 -42.74 35.68
N GLU A 298 -25.64 -41.96 36.19
CA GLU A 298 -26.21 -40.80 35.50
C GLU A 298 -25.15 -39.72 35.18
N GLN A 299 -24.25 -39.45 36.13
CA GLN A 299 -23.14 -38.52 35.96
C GLN A 299 -22.16 -39.02 34.91
N ARG A 300 -21.80 -40.31 34.92
CA ARG A 300 -20.91 -40.89 33.89
C ARG A 300 -21.53 -40.81 32.51
N ASP A 301 -22.80 -41.14 32.36
CA ASP A 301 -23.51 -41.06 31.09
C ASP A 301 -23.60 -39.63 30.56
N THR A 302 -23.89 -38.68 31.46
CA THR A 302 -23.92 -37.25 31.13
C THR A 302 -22.54 -36.75 30.69
N LEU A 303 -21.48 -37.12 31.41
CA LEU A 303 -20.10 -36.78 31.06
C LEU A 303 -19.72 -37.34 29.69
N ASN A 304 -20.00 -38.62 29.44
CA ASN A 304 -19.71 -39.29 28.17
C ASN A 304 -20.43 -38.62 26.99
N LYS A 305 -21.71 -38.25 27.16
CA LYS A 305 -22.46 -37.49 26.15
C LYS A 305 -21.85 -36.12 25.88
N LYS A 306 -21.48 -35.36 26.91
CA LYS A 306 -20.83 -34.04 26.77
C LYS A 306 -19.48 -34.13 26.06
N VAL A 307 -18.62 -35.08 26.45
CA VAL A 307 -17.32 -35.32 25.82
C VAL A 307 -17.48 -35.72 24.35
N SER A 308 -18.40 -36.63 24.05
CA SER A 308 -18.67 -37.08 22.68
C SER A 308 -19.18 -35.94 21.80
N THR A 309 -20.07 -35.09 22.34
CA THR A 309 -20.56 -33.89 21.65
C THR A 309 -19.40 -32.95 21.29
N ARG A 310 -18.47 -32.73 22.23
CA ARG A 310 -17.29 -31.89 21.99
C ARG A 310 -16.36 -32.47 20.93
N LYS A 311 -16.07 -33.78 20.99
CA LYS A 311 -15.31 -34.48 19.94
C LYS A 311 -15.95 -34.29 18.55
N ASN A 312 -17.27 -34.40 18.45
CA ASN A 312 -17.97 -34.16 17.19
C ASN A 312 -17.85 -32.70 16.71
N ILE A 313 -17.86 -31.73 17.63
CA ILE A 313 -17.62 -30.33 17.30
C ILE A 313 -16.21 -30.12 16.75
N LEU A 314 -15.20 -30.70 17.39
CA LEU A 314 -13.81 -30.63 16.94
C LEU A 314 -13.64 -31.21 15.53
N LEU A 315 -14.16 -32.41 15.30
CA LEU A 315 -14.13 -33.05 13.98
C LEU A 315 -14.86 -32.22 12.94
N LYS A 316 -16.03 -31.68 13.28
CA LYS A 316 -16.78 -30.80 12.38
C LYS A 316 -15.97 -29.57 11.99
N ASN A 317 -15.33 -28.89 12.94
CA ASN A 317 -14.49 -27.72 12.65
C ASN A 317 -13.35 -28.09 11.68
N ILE A 318 -12.67 -29.22 11.89
CA ILE A 318 -11.62 -29.70 10.97
C ILE A 318 -12.21 -29.98 9.59
N LYS A 319 -13.33 -30.70 9.50
CA LYS A 319 -14.01 -31.01 8.22
C LYS A 319 -14.37 -29.73 7.48
N ASP A 320 -15.01 -28.77 8.15
CA ASP A 320 -15.47 -27.52 7.56
C ASP A 320 -14.28 -26.69 7.03
N ILE A 321 -13.16 -26.64 7.76
CA ILE A 321 -11.97 -25.86 7.36
C ILE A 321 -11.20 -26.57 6.25
N VAL A 322 -10.85 -27.85 6.45
CA VAL A 322 -10.08 -28.64 5.47
C VAL A 322 -10.85 -28.76 4.16
N GLY A 323 -12.12 -29.14 4.24
CA GLY A 323 -12.98 -29.36 3.07
C GLY A 323 -13.36 -28.09 2.31
N ALA A 324 -13.14 -26.90 2.88
CA ALA A 324 -13.38 -25.61 2.21
C ALA A 324 -12.11 -24.87 1.78
N THR A 325 -10.92 -25.40 2.09
CA THR A 325 -9.64 -24.69 1.88
C THR A 325 -8.60 -25.52 1.16
N ILE A 326 -8.58 -26.85 1.36
CA ILE A 326 -7.47 -27.69 0.93
C ILE A 326 -7.76 -28.34 -0.42
N ASN A 327 -6.84 -28.16 -1.37
CA ASN A 327 -6.85 -28.87 -2.65
C ASN A 327 -6.30 -30.30 -2.46
N LYS A 328 -7.00 -31.29 -3.01
CA LYS A 328 -6.62 -32.71 -2.94
C LYS A 328 -5.29 -33.06 -3.63
N ASN A 329 -4.79 -32.18 -4.51
CA ASN A 329 -3.55 -32.36 -5.27
C ASN A 329 -2.36 -31.59 -4.69
N TRP A 330 -2.54 -30.85 -3.58
CA TRP A 330 -1.43 -30.14 -2.95
C TRP A 330 -0.50 -31.07 -2.16
N ASP A 331 0.77 -30.71 -2.12
CA ASP A 331 1.74 -31.30 -1.23
C ASP A 331 1.52 -30.84 0.23
N VAL A 332 2.20 -31.53 1.15
CA VAL A 332 2.14 -31.21 2.59
C VAL A 332 2.57 -29.77 2.90
N VAL A 333 3.46 -29.17 2.11
CA VAL A 333 3.98 -27.81 2.32
C VAL A 333 2.86 -26.80 2.11
N LYS A 334 2.19 -26.86 0.95
CA LYS A 334 1.06 -26.00 0.62
C LYS A 334 -0.10 -26.19 1.60
N ILE A 335 -0.37 -27.45 1.98
CA ILE A 335 -1.41 -27.76 2.96
C ILE A 335 -1.10 -27.13 4.32
N ALA A 336 0.11 -27.32 4.86
CA ALA A 336 0.52 -26.76 6.14
C ALA A 336 0.44 -25.22 6.13
N LYS A 337 0.90 -24.57 5.06
CA LYS A 337 0.81 -23.10 4.89
C LYS A 337 -0.64 -22.61 4.83
N ALA A 338 -1.50 -23.29 4.10
CA ALA A 338 -2.93 -22.93 4.00
C ALA A 338 -3.65 -23.05 5.36
N LEU A 339 -3.39 -24.14 6.10
CA LEU A 339 -3.95 -24.36 7.44
C LEU A 339 -3.44 -23.30 8.44
N ALA A 340 -2.12 -23.06 8.46
CA ALA A 340 -1.53 -22.06 9.33
C ALA A 340 -2.11 -20.66 9.04
N LYS A 341 -2.24 -20.29 7.76
CA LYS A 341 -2.84 -19.02 7.36
C LYS A 341 -4.26 -18.87 7.86
N TYR A 342 -5.09 -19.89 7.66
CA TYR A 342 -6.46 -19.88 8.15
C TYR A 342 -6.49 -19.64 9.67
N LEU A 343 -5.65 -20.36 10.42
CA LEU A 343 -5.60 -20.22 11.87
C LEU A 343 -5.16 -18.81 12.29
N ILE A 344 -4.11 -18.24 11.70
CA ILE A 344 -3.62 -16.89 12.03
C ILE A 344 -4.69 -15.83 11.75
N ILE A 345 -5.43 -15.96 10.65
CA ILE A 345 -6.52 -15.03 10.30
C ILE A 345 -7.70 -15.15 11.27
N LYS A 346 -8.01 -16.37 11.73
CA LYS A 346 -9.21 -16.67 12.51
C LYS A 346 -8.99 -16.50 14.02
N ASN A 347 -7.75 -16.57 14.49
CA ASN A 347 -7.45 -16.73 15.90
C ASN A 347 -6.51 -15.65 16.45
N ASP A 348 -6.77 -15.29 17.69
CA ASP A 348 -5.89 -14.58 18.59
C ASP A 348 -4.95 -15.53 19.33
N TYR A 349 -3.74 -15.07 19.62
CA TYR A 349 -2.83 -15.81 20.50
C TYR A 349 -2.99 -15.38 21.96
N LEU A 350 -3.52 -16.26 22.79
CA LEU A 350 -3.57 -16.06 24.23
C LEU A 350 -2.35 -16.64 24.92
N ARG A 351 -1.51 -15.76 25.47
CA ARG A 351 -0.52 -16.16 26.48
C ARG A 351 -1.27 -16.61 27.72
N ALA A 352 -1.12 -17.88 28.09
CA ALA A 352 -1.79 -18.44 29.25
C ALA A 352 -1.50 -17.59 30.51
N LYS A 353 -2.49 -16.84 31.00
CA LYS A 353 -2.44 -16.26 32.35
C LYS A 353 -2.59 -17.41 33.34
N LYS A 354 -1.82 -17.38 34.44
CA LYS A 354 -1.70 -18.48 35.44
C LYS A 354 -3.02 -19.10 35.93
N ASN A 355 -4.17 -18.44 35.77
CA ASN A 355 -5.46 -18.89 36.28
C ASN A 355 -6.60 -18.95 35.23
N GLN A 356 -6.34 -18.71 33.95
CA GLN A 356 -7.39 -18.79 32.92
C GLN A 356 -7.26 -20.10 32.14
N TRP A 357 -8.13 -21.06 32.44
CA TRP A 357 -8.36 -22.29 31.67
C TRP A 357 -9.38 -22.07 30.55
N GLU A 358 -9.58 -20.81 30.11
CA GLU A 358 -10.38 -20.48 28.92
C GLU A 358 -9.96 -21.35 27.74
N PRO A 359 -10.89 -21.72 26.84
CA PRO A 359 -10.80 -22.92 26.02
C PRO A 359 -9.54 -22.92 25.14
N MET A 360 -8.44 -23.42 25.70
CA MET A 360 -7.15 -23.68 25.05
C MET A 360 -7.23 -24.91 24.12
N THR A 361 -8.40 -25.07 23.50
CA THR A 361 -8.79 -26.15 22.62
C THR A 361 -9.50 -25.49 21.44
N PHE A 362 -9.39 -26.07 20.26
CA PHE A 362 -9.99 -25.55 19.03
C PHE A 362 -11.54 -25.61 18.97
N LEU A 363 -12.20 -25.80 20.12
CA LEU A 363 -13.64 -25.57 20.31
C LEU A 363 -14.03 -24.11 20.07
N SER A 364 -13.13 -23.14 20.34
CA SER A 364 -13.36 -21.69 20.19
C SER A 364 -13.42 -21.21 18.74
N LEU A 365 -13.12 -22.09 17.75
CA LEU A 365 -13.24 -21.77 16.32
C LEU A 365 -14.65 -21.33 15.86
N LYS A 366 -15.67 -21.54 16.70
CA LYS A 366 -17.05 -21.11 16.45
C LYS A 366 -17.32 -19.64 16.75
N ASP A 367 -16.51 -19.03 17.60
CA ASP A 367 -16.68 -17.63 18.01
C ASP A 367 -16.22 -16.70 16.88
N GLU A 368 -16.63 -15.42 16.90
CA GLU A 368 -16.22 -14.45 15.86
C GLU A 368 -14.68 -14.32 15.79
N ILE A 369 -14.05 -14.22 16.96
CA ILE A 369 -12.61 -14.30 17.16
C ILE A 369 -12.34 -15.48 18.10
N SER A 370 -11.45 -16.36 17.67
CA SER A 370 -11.13 -17.60 18.38
C SER A 370 -9.81 -17.46 19.13
N HIS A 371 -9.66 -18.09 20.29
CA HIS A 371 -8.52 -17.85 21.18
C HIS A 371 -7.67 -19.10 21.36
N PHE A 372 -6.45 -19.10 20.81
CA PHE A 372 -5.53 -20.24 20.84
C PHE A 372 -4.24 -19.90 21.58
N ASN A 373 -3.63 -20.89 22.21
CA ASN A 373 -2.21 -20.85 22.59
C ASN A 373 -1.43 -21.82 21.70
N CYS A 374 -0.12 -21.98 21.93
CA CYS A 374 0.75 -22.85 21.15
C CYS A 374 0.23 -24.28 20.99
N GLN A 375 -0.42 -24.82 22.02
CA GLN A 375 -1.06 -26.14 21.96
C GLN A 375 -2.25 -26.16 21.00
N GLY A 376 -3.17 -25.18 21.06
CA GLY A 376 -4.36 -25.15 20.20
C GLY A 376 -4.02 -25.11 18.70
N TYR A 377 -3.03 -24.29 18.33
CA TYR A 377 -2.51 -24.23 16.95
C TYR A 377 -1.95 -25.59 16.51
N SER A 378 -1.10 -26.18 17.34
CA SER A 378 -0.38 -27.40 17.00
C SER A 378 -1.30 -28.63 16.96
N GLU A 379 -2.28 -28.72 17.84
CA GLU A 379 -3.27 -29.80 17.84
C GLU A 379 -4.11 -29.77 16.56
N PHE A 380 -4.59 -28.58 16.15
CA PHE A 380 -5.42 -28.45 14.95
C PHE A 380 -4.65 -28.89 13.69
N ILE A 381 -3.41 -28.41 13.53
CA ILE A 381 -2.57 -28.75 12.38
C ILE A 381 -2.24 -30.25 12.40
N TYR A 382 -1.84 -30.81 13.54
CA TYR A 382 -1.56 -32.24 13.68
C TYR A 382 -2.75 -33.10 13.25
N MET A 383 -3.94 -32.84 13.81
CA MET A 383 -5.13 -33.63 13.49
C MET A 383 -5.51 -33.50 12.02
N SER A 384 -5.44 -32.28 11.47
CA SER A 384 -5.74 -32.03 10.06
C SER A 384 -4.80 -32.79 9.14
N LEU A 385 -3.49 -32.76 9.40
CA LEU A 385 -2.49 -33.47 8.60
C LEU A 385 -2.63 -34.99 8.73
N LYS A 386 -2.89 -35.53 9.92
CA LYS A 386 -3.14 -36.97 10.11
C LYS A 386 -4.38 -37.45 9.36
N LEU A 387 -5.49 -36.69 9.42
CA LEU A 387 -6.72 -37.03 8.70
C LEU A 387 -6.55 -36.97 7.17
N LEU A 388 -5.62 -36.14 6.69
CA LEU A 388 -5.20 -36.09 5.29
C LEU A 388 -4.22 -37.21 4.89
N GLY A 389 -3.84 -38.10 5.82
CA GLY A 389 -2.96 -39.24 5.56
C GLY A 389 -1.46 -38.94 5.71
N PHE A 390 -1.09 -37.78 6.25
CA PHE A 390 0.32 -37.42 6.44
C PHE A 390 0.87 -38.01 7.76
N GLU A 391 1.46 -39.20 7.68
CA GLU A 391 1.87 -39.95 8.87
C GLU A 391 3.11 -39.40 9.59
N LYS A 392 3.99 -38.68 8.90
CA LYS A 392 5.28 -38.20 9.46
C LYS A 392 5.20 -36.91 10.29
N VAL A 393 3.98 -36.46 10.61
CA VAL A 393 3.76 -35.31 11.49
C VAL A 393 3.88 -35.71 12.96
N GLY A 394 4.50 -34.85 13.77
CA GLY A 394 4.62 -34.97 15.22
C GLY A 394 4.62 -33.63 15.94
N PHE A 395 5.10 -33.60 17.18
CA PHE A 395 5.23 -32.41 18.02
C PHE A 395 6.63 -32.28 18.60
N GLU A 396 7.02 -31.04 18.89
CA GLU A 396 8.07 -30.70 19.85
C GLU A 396 7.47 -29.75 20.89
N ASP A 397 7.83 -29.89 22.17
CA ASP A 397 7.11 -29.25 23.28
C ASP A 397 7.96 -28.35 24.19
N ARG A 398 9.24 -28.17 23.86
CA ARG A 398 10.15 -27.30 24.62
C ARG A 398 11.19 -26.60 23.75
N TYR A 399 11.54 -25.40 24.18
CA TYR A 399 12.61 -24.59 23.62
C TYR A 399 13.61 -24.23 24.70
N PHE A 400 14.89 -24.40 24.38
CA PHE A 400 15.97 -24.05 25.29
C PHE A 400 16.90 -23.01 24.66
N TYR A 401 17.09 -21.91 25.38
CA TYR A 401 17.85 -20.77 24.95
C TYR A 401 19.28 -20.88 25.50
N LYS A 402 20.28 -21.00 24.62
CA LYS A 402 21.69 -21.23 25.00
C LYS A 402 22.28 -20.05 25.76
N GLU A 403 21.91 -18.83 25.40
CA GLU A 403 22.47 -17.59 25.97
C GLU A 403 22.09 -17.39 27.44
N ASN A 404 20.83 -17.65 27.79
CA ASN A 404 20.31 -17.40 29.13
C ASN A 404 19.90 -18.68 29.90
N LYS A 405 20.12 -19.87 29.29
CA LYS A 405 19.75 -21.20 29.84
C LYS A 405 18.27 -21.31 30.22
N GLN A 406 17.41 -20.54 29.58
CA GLN A 406 15.98 -20.54 29.84
C GLN A 406 15.30 -21.70 29.11
N ASP A 407 14.49 -22.46 29.85
CA ASP A 407 13.52 -23.42 29.29
C ASP A 407 12.17 -22.71 29.15
N VAL A 408 11.62 -22.74 27.94
CA VAL A 408 10.30 -22.19 27.63
C VAL A 408 9.42 -23.32 27.13
N ASN A 409 8.34 -23.59 27.87
CA ASN A 409 7.29 -24.50 27.42
C ASN A 409 6.65 -23.92 26.15
N HIS A 410 6.79 -24.60 25.03
CA HIS A 410 6.20 -24.20 23.75
C HIS A 410 5.97 -25.41 22.88
N VAL A 411 4.79 -25.50 22.27
CA VAL A 411 4.44 -26.63 21.41
C VAL A 411 4.35 -26.16 19.97
N ASN A 412 5.04 -26.86 19.07
CA ASN A 412 4.88 -26.73 17.63
C ASN A 412 4.65 -28.11 16.99
N ASN A 413 4.39 -28.14 15.68
CA ASN A 413 4.44 -29.39 14.93
C ASN A 413 5.77 -29.57 14.22
N ILE A 414 6.15 -30.84 14.04
CA ILE A 414 7.27 -31.23 13.18
C ILE A 414 6.79 -32.12 12.06
N TYR A 415 7.54 -32.12 10.95
CA TYR A 415 7.32 -33.02 9.83
C TYR A 415 8.64 -33.55 9.31
N ASP A 416 8.81 -34.88 9.28
CA ASP A 416 10.02 -35.50 8.73
C ASP A 416 9.82 -35.81 7.23
N LEU A 417 10.64 -35.21 6.36
CA LEU A 417 10.59 -35.38 4.90
C LEU A 417 12.01 -35.58 4.35
N ASP A 418 12.23 -36.64 3.57
CA ASP A 418 13.52 -36.96 2.92
C ASP A 418 14.75 -36.91 3.86
N GLY A 419 14.58 -37.44 5.08
CA GLY A 419 15.63 -37.47 6.10
C GLY A 419 15.90 -36.12 6.79
N LYS A 420 15.09 -35.10 6.52
CA LYS A 420 15.16 -33.77 7.15
C LYS A 420 13.93 -33.52 8.01
N ARG A 421 14.12 -32.80 9.10
CA ARG A 421 13.05 -32.34 10.00
C ARG A 421 12.65 -30.90 9.67
N TYR A 422 11.36 -30.69 9.48
CA TYR A 422 10.76 -29.39 9.24
C TYR A 422 9.91 -28.97 10.43
N ILE A 423 9.98 -27.70 10.80
CA ILE A 423 9.13 -27.07 11.81
C ILE A 423 7.90 -26.47 11.15
N ILE A 424 6.74 -26.66 11.77
CA ILE A 424 5.47 -26.01 11.45
C ILE A 424 5.00 -25.30 12.73
N ASP A 425 5.29 -24.01 12.81
CA ASP A 425 4.95 -23.19 13.97
C ASP A 425 4.02 -22.04 13.55
N ALA A 426 2.72 -22.14 13.85
CA ALA A 426 1.71 -21.13 13.54
C ALA A 426 1.45 -20.15 14.70
N THR A 427 2.29 -20.17 15.74
CA THR A 427 2.05 -19.45 17.00
C THR A 427 2.42 -17.97 16.96
N PHE A 428 3.11 -17.53 15.91
CA PHE A 428 3.45 -16.12 15.65
C PHE A 428 2.21 -15.23 15.38
N ALA A 429 1.01 -15.79 15.43
CA ALA A 429 -0.28 -15.10 15.35
C ALA A 429 -0.47 -14.01 16.42
N ASP A 430 0.33 -13.99 17.50
CA ASP A 430 0.27 -12.97 18.56
C ASP A 430 0.52 -11.54 18.08
N LYS A 431 1.05 -11.37 16.86
CA LYS A 431 1.36 -10.07 16.25
C LYS A 431 0.22 -9.45 15.42
N TYR A 432 -0.89 -10.14 15.15
CA TYR A 432 -1.84 -9.75 14.07
C TYR A 432 -3.29 -9.43 14.48
N ASN A 433 -3.62 -9.47 15.76
CA ASN A 433 -4.99 -9.17 16.21
C ASN A 433 -5.04 -8.05 17.25
N SER A 434 -4.01 -7.20 17.29
CA SER A 434 -4.19 -5.85 17.81
C SER A 434 -5.25 -5.11 16.97
N SER A 435 -6.08 -4.30 17.61
CA SER A 435 -7.26 -3.63 17.03
C SER A 435 -7.00 -2.76 15.80
N ASP A 436 -5.75 -2.49 15.44
CA ASP A 436 -5.32 -1.66 14.32
C ASP A 436 -4.74 -2.48 13.16
N ASN A 437 -5.54 -3.43 12.63
CA ASN A 437 -5.17 -4.22 11.47
C ASN A 437 -5.13 -3.37 10.18
N ASP A 438 -3.98 -2.73 9.95
CA ASP A 438 -3.67 -1.95 8.76
C ASP A 438 -3.10 -2.82 7.61
N LEU A 439 -2.83 -2.19 6.46
CA LEU A 439 -2.31 -2.88 5.27
C LEU A 439 -0.96 -3.58 5.54
N SER A 440 -0.12 -2.99 6.41
CA SER A 440 1.20 -3.55 6.72
C SER A 440 1.09 -4.85 7.51
N THR A 441 0.15 -4.90 8.46
CA THR A 441 -0.11 -6.08 9.28
C THR A 441 -0.55 -7.27 8.43
N LEU A 442 -1.41 -7.04 7.42
CA LEU A 442 -1.86 -8.12 6.52
C LEU A 442 -0.74 -8.68 5.64
N GLU A 443 0.21 -7.83 5.26
CA GLU A 443 1.35 -8.19 4.42
C GLU A 443 2.41 -8.99 5.13
N GLU A 444 2.57 -8.74 6.43
CA GLU A 444 3.48 -9.51 7.26
C GLU A 444 3.04 -10.97 7.39
N ILE A 445 1.74 -11.29 7.32
CA ILE A 445 1.24 -12.67 7.45
C ILE A 445 1.96 -13.63 6.48
N ASN A 446 2.14 -13.25 5.21
CA ASN A 446 2.84 -14.10 4.23
C ASN A 446 4.33 -14.23 4.51
N PHE A 447 4.96 -13.12 4.91
CA PHE A 447 6.37 -13.13 5.31
C PHE A 447 6.60 -14.12 6.46
N PHE A 448 5.78 -14.05 7.50
CA PHE A 448 5.92 -14.93 8.66
C PHE A 448 5.52 -16.38 8.35
N ILE A 449 4.48 -16.64 7.56
CA ILE A 449 4.14 -18.00 7.11
C ILE A 449 5.34 -18.62 6.37
N ASN A 450 5.95 -17.88 5.44
CA ASN A 450 7.10 -18.37 4.71
C ASN A 450 8.34 -18.56 5.60
N LYS A 451 8.45 -17.80 6.69
CA LYS A 451 9.56 -17.85 7.65
C LYS A 451 9.41 -18.94 8.73
N PHE A 452 8.19 -19.39 9.05
CA PHE A 452 7.93 -20.26 10.21
C PHE A 452 7.12 -21.53 9.90
N ILE A 453 6.52 -21.66 8.71
CA ILE A 453 5.70 -22.83 8.34
C ILE A 453 6.42 -23.71 7.33
N PHE A 454 6.67 -24.96 7.74
CA PHE A 454 7.36 -25.98 6.96
C PHE A 454 8.79 -25.55 6.60
N VAL A 455 9.54 -25.12 7.61
CA VAL A 455 10.91 -24.61 7.47
C VAL A 455 11.89 -25.64 8.03
N PRO A 456 13.00 -25.96 7.36
CA PRO A 456 14.01 -26.85 7.93
C PRO A 456 14.41 -26.39 9.33
N ILE A 457 14.55 -27.33 10.27
CA ILE A 457 14.85 -26.99 11.67
C ILE A 457 16.06 -26.06 11.81
N ASN A 458 17.11 -26.26 10.99
CA ASN A 458 18.31 -25.42 11.02
C ASN A 458 18.00 -23.96 10.66
N ASP A 459 17.16 -23.74 9.65
CA ASP A 459 16.80 -22.40 9.20
C ASP A 459 15.89 -21.72 10.23
N TYR A 460 14.95 -22.48 10.81
CA TYR A 460 14.06 -22.01 11.87
C TYR A 460 14.85 -21.50 13.09
N LEU A 461 15.89 -22.21 13.52
CA LEU A 461 16.73 -21.80 14.67
C LEU A 461 17.60 -20.58 14.36
N ASN A 462 17.91 -20.30 13.08
CA ASN A 462 18.72 -19.16 12.67
C ASN A 462 17.91 -17.87 12.43
N HIS A 463 16.58 -17.94 12.50
CA HIS A 463 15.68 -16.87 12.06
C HIS A 463 15.43 -15.75 13.09
N GLU A 464 15.82 -15.91 14.36
CA GLU A 464 15.83 -14.84 15.36
C GLU A 464 17.15 -14.81 16.15
N PRO A 465 17.73 -13.63 16.44
CA PRO A 465 18.97 -13.50 17.22
C PRO A 465 18.82 -13.92 18.69
N LEU A 466 17.58 -14.07 19.17
CA LEU A 466 17.25 -14.65 20.46
C LEU A 466 16.68 -16.07 20.32
N ALA A 467 16.64 -16.69 19.13
CA ALA A 467 15.99 -17.99 18.94
C ALA A 467 16.57 -19.07 19.87
N PRO A 468 15.75 -20.02 20.33
CA PRO A 468 16.26 -21.18 21.03
C PRO A 468 17.24 -21.90 20.10
N PHE A 469 18.48 -22.14 20.55
CA PHE A 469 19.46 -22.92 19.78
C PHE A 469 19.10 -24.42 19.73
N TYR A 470 18.09 -24.83 20.50
CA TYR A 470 17.73 -26.21 20.73
C TYR A 470 16.21 -26.34 20.92
N VAL A 471 15.60 -27.20 20.11
CA VAL A 471 14.25 -27.71 20.33
C VAL A 471 14.38 -28.99 21.15
N ALA A 472 13.84 -28.92 22.35
CA ALA A 472 14.00 -29.94 23.36
C ALA A 472 12.88 -30.97 23.30
N LYS A 473 13.29 -32.24 23.13
CA LYS A 473 12.35 -33.37 23.17
C LYS A 473 11.78 -33.62 24.58
N SER A 474 12.48 -33.18 25.63
CA SER A 474 12.05 -33.24 27.04
C SER A 474 12.93 -32.34 27.94
N THR A 475 12.58 -32.17 29.23
CA THR A 475 13.40 -31.42 30.20
C THR A 475 14.73 -32.10 30.55
N THR A 476 14.82 -33.40 30.32
CA THR A 476 15.98 -34.23 30.67
C THR A 476 16.90 -34.44 29.49
N ASP A 477 16.36 -34.38 28.28
CA ASP A 477 17.16 -34.30 27.07
C ASP A 477 17.84 -32.92 27.05
N LYS A 478 19.16 -32.92 26.89
CA LYS A 478 19.98 -31.73 26.67
C LYS A 478 20.91 -31.96 25.47
N THR A 479 20.58 -32.95 24.65
CA THR A 479 21.39 -33.31 23.50
C THR A 479 21.33 -32.13 22.53
N GLU A 480 22.44 -31.41 22.44
CA GLU A 480 22.61 -30.37 21.44
C GLU A 480 22.39 -31.02 20.08
N ILE A 481 21.41 -30.52 19.32
CA ILE A 481 21.29 -30.94 17.93
C ILE A 481 22.46 -30.26 17.21
N VAL A 482 23.60 -30.96 17.18
CA VAL A 482 24.81 -30.49 16.50
C VAL A 482 24.60 -30.71 15.01
N PHE A 483 24.38 -29.63 14.28
CA PHE A 483 24.22 -29.70 12.83
C PHE A 483 25.59 -29.62 12.14
N LYS A 484 25.83 -30.55 11.21
CA LYS A 484 26.98 -30.53 10.29
C LYS A 484 26.70 -29.66 9.08
#